data_AF-A0A1S2Z956-F1
#
_entry.id   AF-A0A1S2Z956-F1
#
_cell.length_a   1.000
_cell.length_b   1.000
_cell.length_c   1.000
_cell.angle_alpha   90.00
_cell.angle_beta   90.00
_cell.angle_gamma   90.00
#
_symmetry.space_group_name_H-M   'P 1'
#
loop_
_entity.id
_entity.type
_entity.pdbx_description
1 polymer ?
#
loop_
_entity_poly.entity_id
_entity_poly.type
_entity_poly.pdbx_seq_one_letter_code
_entity_poly.pdbx_strand_id
1 'polypeptide(L)'
;MAFGFGSSEDVSGFKFLFLMAVVYGLMSMLTYSVIHMKFINPLLIDAPLDLFSEGRAVQHVRMLSQEIDGRHEGRPGLKKAAQYITAQLELIKERANSNVRIEIEENTVSGSFNMNFLRHNIALGYRNHTNILMR
;
A
#
# COMPACT_ATOMS: atom_id res chain seq x y z
N MET A 1 -16.57 -32.53 -55.08
CA MET A 1 -15.74 -31.32 -54.95
C MET A 1 -14.65 -31.65 -53.93
N ALA A 2 -13.50 -32.14 -54.41
CA ALA A 2 -12.42 -32.60 -53.54
C ALA A 2 -11.54 -31.40 -53.17
N PHE A 3 -11.58 -30.98 -51.91
CA PHE A 3 -10.65 -29.96 -51.40
C PHE A 3 -9.25 -30.56 -51.39
N GLY A 4 -8.42 -30.14 -52.33
CA GLY A 4 -7.00 -30.52 -52.38
C GLY A 4 -6.23 -29.84 -51.28
N PHE A 5 -6.22 -30.42 -50.07
CA PHE A 5 -5.23 -30.10 -49.05
C PHE A 5 -4.02 -30.99 -49.28
N GLY A 6 -2.94 -30.46 -49.86
CA GLY A 6 -1.75 -31.27 -50.15
C GLY A 6 -0.55 -30.52 -50.71
N SER A 7 -0.62 -29.21 -50.90
CA SER A 7 0.56 -28.41 -51.28
C SER A 7 1.43 -28.12 -50.05
N SER A 8 2.74 -27.96 -50.24
CA SER A 8 3.67 -27.60 -49.15
C SER A 8 3.30 -26.27 -48.46
N GLU A 9 2.62 -25.38 -49.20
CA GLU A 9 2.16 -24.08 -48.71
C GLU A 9 0.97 -24.22 -47.76
N ASP A 10 0.04 -25.14 -48.05
CA ASP A 10 -1.12 -25.42 -47.18
C ASP A 10 -0.68 -25.97 -45.81
N VAL A 11 0.33 -26.85 -45.81
CA VAL A 11 0.90 -27.41 -44.57
C VAL A 11 1.60 -26.32 -43.74
N SER A 12 2.27 -25.37 -44.39
CA SER A 12 2.91 -24.23 -43.74
C SER A 12 1.88 -23.27 -43.15
N GLY A 13 0.85 -22.92 -43.93
CA GLY A 13 -0.27 -22.09 -43.48
C GLY A 13 -1.01 -22.68 -42.29
N PHE A 14 -1.27 -24.00 -42.33
CA PHE A 14 -1.90 -24.70 -41.20
C PHE A 14 -1.03 -24.68 -39.94
N LYS A 15 0.28 -24.91 -40.06
CA LYS A 15 1.22 -24.80 -38.93
C LYS A 15 1.25 -23.40 -38.34
N PHE A 16 1.22 -22.37 -39.18
CA PHE A 16 1.18 -20.98 -38.72
C PHE A 16 -0.13 -20.65 -38.00
N LEU A 17 -1.27 -21.06 -38.54
CA LEU A 17 -2.57 -20.89 -37.88
C LEU A 17 -2.62 -21.64 -36.54
N PHE A 18 -2.07 -22.85 -36.48
CA PHE A 18 -1.97 -23.61 -35.24
C PHE A 18 -1.08 -22.90 -34.21
N LEU A 19 0.09 -22.39 -34.62
CA LEU A 19 0.96 -21.59 -33.76
C LEU A 19 0.23 -20.36 -33.21
N MET A 20 -0.49 -19.63 -34.06
CA MET A 20 -1.28 -18.47 -33.66
C MET A 20 -2.38 -18.84 -32.66
N ALA A 21 -3.09 -19.94 -32.89
CA ALA A 21 -4.11 -20.42 -31.96
C ALA A 21 -3.51 -20.79 -30.60
N VAL A 22 -2.34 -21.43 -30.57
CA VAL A 22 -1.63 -21.77 -29.32
C VAL A 22 -1.19 -20.51 -28.59
N VAL A 23 -0.57 -19.55 -29.27
CA VAL A 23 -0.13 -18.28 -28.65
C VAL A 23 -1.31 -17.49 -28.10
N TYR A 24 -2.39 -17.35 -28.86
CA TYR A 24 -3.60 -16.68 -28.39
C TYR A 24 -4.25 -17.42 -27.21
N GLY A 25 -4.27 -18.76 -27.25
CA GLY A 25 -4.77 -19.58 -26.16
C GLY A 25 -3.96 -19.39 -24.87
N LEU A 26 -2.63 -19.38 -24.96
CA LEU A 26 -1.74 -19.13 -23.82
C LEU A 26 -1.92 -17.72 -23.26
N MET A 27 -1.99 -16.70 -24.12
CA MET A 27 -2.23 -15.32 -23.69
C MET A 27 -3.61 -15.18 -23.03
N SER A 28 -4.65 -15.78 -23.60
CA SER A 28 -6.00 -15.77 -23.03
C SER A 28 -6.06 -16.48 -21.69
N MET A 29 -5.41 -17.64 -21.54
CA MET A 29 -5.31 -18.37 -20.28
C MET A 29 -4.56 -17.56 -19.22
N LEU A 30 -3.47 -16.89 -19.59
CA LEU A 30 -2.72 -16.02 -18.70
C LEU A 30 -3.55 -14.81 -18.26
N THR A 31 -4.24 -14.13 -19.18
CA THR A 31 -5.15 -13.03 -18.85
C THR A 31 -6.29 -13.49 -17.95
N TYR A 32 -6.90 -14.64 -18.25
CA TYR A 32 -7.95 -15.23 -17.42
C TYR A 32 -7.43 -15.53 -16.01
N SER A 33 -6.24 -16.12 -15.92
CA SER A 33 -5.57 -16.38 -14.65
C SER A 33 -5.27 -15.08 -13.89
N VAL A 34 -4.73 -14.04 -14.51
CA VAL A 34 -4.45 -12.76 -13.83
C VAL A 34 -5.74 -12.09 -13.31
N ILE A 35 -6.81 -12.12 -14.10
CA ILE A 35 -8.10 -11.51 -13.70
C ILE A 35 -8.78 -12.28 -12.57
N HIS A 36 -8.67 -13.62 -12.57
CA HIS A 36 -9.39 -14.50 -11.64
C HIS A 36 -8.52 -15.14 -10.56
N MET A 37 -7.20 -14.91 -10.58
CA MET A 37 -6.35 -15.14 -9.44
C MET A 37 -6.88 -14.22 -8.36
N LYS A 38 -7.55 -14.82 -7.39
CA LYS A 38 -7.93 -14.15 -6.16
C LYS A 38 -6.63 -13.59 -5.59
N PHE A 39 -6.49 -12.27 -5.60
CA PHE A 39 -5.50 -11.59 -4.79
C PHE A 39 -5.51 -12.23 -3.40
N ILE A 40 -4.34 -12.37 -2.77
CA ILE A 40 -4.24 -12.88 -1.39
C ILE A 40 -5.31 -12.15 -0.59
N ASN A 41 -6.29 -12.89 -0.05
CA ASN A 41 -7.36 -12.27 0.71
C ASN A 41 -6.69 -11.57 1.89
N PRO A 42 -6.80 -10.24 2.00
CA PRO A 42 -6.17 -9.50 3.07
C PRO A 42 -6.66 -10.07 4.41
N LEU A 43 -5.74 -10.28 5.34
CA LEU A 43 -6.09 -10.73 6.67
C LEU A 43 -6.99 -9.67 7.30
N LEU A 44 -8.13 -10.13 7.81
CA LEU A 44 -9.13 -9.27 8.44
C LEU A 44 -8.57 -8.64 9.74
N ILE A 45 -9.28 -7.65 10.26
CA ILE A 45 -8.89 -6.87 11.45
C ILE A 45 -8.66 -7.76 12.69
N ASP A 46 -9.43 -8.82 12.80
CA ASP A 46 -9.48 -9.82 13.87
C ASP A 46 -8.49 -10.97 13.68
N ALA A 47 -7.64 -10.90 12.65
CA ALA A 47 -6.56 -11.86 12.45
C ALA A 47 -5.65 -11.97 13.70
N PRO A 48 -4.97 -13.12 13.90
CA PRO A 48 -4.02 -13.28 14.99
C PRO A 48 -3.00 -12.14 15.10
N LEU A 49 -2.61 -11.80 16.34
CA LEU A 49 -1.75 -10.65 16.63
C LEU A 49 -0.28 -10.87 16.24
N ASP A 50 0.13 -12.12 16.15
CA ASP A 50 1.45 -12.56 15.68
C ASP A 50 1.63 -12.44 14.16
N LEU A 51 0.54 -12.21 13.42
CA LEU A 51 0.55 -11.99 11.99
C LEU A 51 0.32 -10.52 11.63
N PHE A 52 0.95 -10.09 10.54
CA PHE A 52 0.58 -8.83 9.91
C PHE A 52 -0.83 -8.94 9.35
N SER A 53 -1.68 -7.96 9.65
CA SER A 53 -3.05 -7.87 9.13
C SER A 53 -3.18 -6.62 8.27
N GLU A 54 -3.43 -6.82 6.98
CA GLU A 54 -3.74 -5.74 6.05
C GLU A 54 -5.01 -4.99 6.49
N GLY A 55 -6.01 -5.69 7.03
CA GLY A 55 -7.23 -5.10 7.56
C GLY A 55 -6.96 -4.10 8.68
N ARG A 56 -6.08 -4.44 9.65
CA ARG A 56 -5.64 -3.49 10.69
C ARG A 56 -4.89 -2.30 10.11
N ALA A 57 -3.96 -2.54 9.17
CA ALA A 57 -3.19 -1.47 8.54
C ALA A 57 -4.10 -0.49 7.79
N VAL A 58 -5.05 -0.99 6.99
CA VAL A 58 -6.03 -0.18 6.26
C VAL A 58 -6.94 0.59 7.21
N GLN A 59 -7.30 0.02 8.36
CA GLN A 59 -8.07 0.74 9.38
C GLN A 59 -7.31 1.96 9.93
N HIS A 60 -6.01 1.81 10.26
CA HIS A 60 -5.19 2.94 10.69
C HIS A 60 -5.07 4.01 9.60
N VAL A 61 -4.90 3.61 8.34
CA VAL A 61 -4.88 4.52 7.19
C VAL A 61 -6.20 5.27 7.09
N ARG A 62 -7.34 4.57 7.15
CA ARG A 62 -8.67 5.19 7.13
C ARG A 62 -8.83 6.20 8.27
N MET A 63 -8.46 5.83 9.50
CA MET A 63 -8.57 6.73 10.64
C MET A 63 -7.75 8.01 10.42
N LEU A 64 -6.50 7.88 9.98
CA LEU A 64 -5.58 9.00 9.79
C LEU A 64 -5.87 9.85 8.54
N SER A 65 -6.55 9.29 7.53
CA SER A 65 -6.79 9.98 6.25
C SER A 65 -8.21 10.50 6.06
N GLN A 66 -9.21 9.80 6.60
CA GLN A 66 -10.62 10.11 6.37
C GLN A 66 -11.35 10.55 7.64
N GLU A 67 -11.11 9.87 8.77
CA GLU A 67 -11.86 10.15 10.00
C GLU A 67 -11.26 11.34 10.77
N ILE A 68 -9.93 11.48 10.78
CA ILE A 68 -9.25 12.64 11.35
C ILE A 68 -9.10 13.71 10.27
N ASP A 69 -10.02 14.68 10.30
CA ASP A 69 -10.02 15.80 9.35
C ASP A 69 -8.80 16.73 9.55
N GLY A 70 -8.11 17.02 8.44
CA GLY A 70 -7.06 18.02 8.32
C GLY A 70 -5.87 17.83 9.27
N ARG A 71 -4.82 17.14 8.80
CA ARG A 71 -3.55 16.94 9.54
C ARG A 71 -2.43 17.92 9.16
N HIS A 72 -2.78 19.06 8.58
CA HIS A 72 -1.83 20.12 8.28
C HIS A 72 -1.45 20.88 9.55
N GLU A 73 -0.27 21.51 9.53
CA GLU A 73 0.19 22.35 10.64
C GLU A 73 -0.85 23.42 11.00
N GLY A 74 -1.13 23.59 12.30
CA GLY A 74 -2.13 24.53 12.80
C GLY A 74 -3.59 24.05 12.77
N ARG A 75 -3.88 22.84 12.26
CA ARG A 75 -5.22 22.23 12.34
C ARG A 75 -5.34 21.32 13.57
N PRO A 76 -6.54 21.25 14.20
CA PRO A 76 -6.75 20.37 15.36
C PRO A 76 -6.58 18.88 15.02
N GLY A 77 -6.76 18.49 13.75
CA GLY A 77 -6.55 17.11 13.30
C GLY A 77 -5.13 16.61 13.49
N LEU A 78 -4.13 17.49 13.43
CA LEU A 78 -2.73 17.11 13.69
C LEU A 78 -2.55 16.60 15.13
N LYS A 79 -3.09 17.32 16.12
CA LYS A 79 -3.04 16.90 17.53
C LYS A 79 -3.83 15.61 17.76
N LYS A 80 -5.00 15.46 17.13
CA LYS A 80 -5.81 14.23 17.20
C LYS A 80 -5.07 13.03 16.60
N ALA A 81 -4.36 13.22 15.50
CA ALA A 81 -3.55 12.18 14.88
C ALA A 81 -2.40 11.74 15.79
N ALA A 82 -1.71 12.69 16.41
CA ALA A 82 -0.67 12.39 17.40
C ALA A 82 -1.23 11.55 18.56
N GLN A 83 -2.34 12.00 19.17
CA GLN A 83 -3.01 11.26 20.25
C GLN A 83 -3.43 9.85 19.83
N TYR A 84 -3.97 9.70 18.61
CA TYR A 84 -4.34 8.39 18.07
C TYR A 84 -3.13 7.47 17.92
N ILE A 85 -2.04 7.96 17.32
CA ILE A 85 -0.82 7.19 17.11
C ILE A 85 -0.24 6.76 18.46
N THR A 86 -0.07 7.68 19.42
CA THR A 86 0.44 7.36 20.76
C THR A 86 -0.42 6.29 21.43
N ALA A 87 -1.76 6.40 21.35
CA ALA A 87 -2.65 5.38 21.92
C ALA A 87 -2.49 4.01 21.26
N GLN A 88 -2.33 3.94 19.93
CA GLN A 88 -2.08 2.66 19.25
C GLN A 88 -0.71 2.06 19.60
N LEU A 89 0.32 2.90 19.78
CA LEU A 89 1.64 2.45 20.19
C LEU A 89 1.63 1.88 21.62
N GLU A 90 0.91 2.49 22.56
CA GLU A 90 0.78 1.95 23.92
C GLU A 90 0.06 0.59 23.91
N LEU A 91 -0.98 0.41 23.08
CA LEU A 91 -1.61 -0.90 22.90
C LEU A 91 -0.64 -1.96 22.35
N ILE A 92 0.28 -1.58 21.46
CA ILE A 92 1.31 -2.48 20.94
C ILE A 92 2.30 -2.84 22.05
N LYS A 93 2.71 -1.86 22.85
CA LYS A 93 3.59 -2.05 24.01
C LYS A 93 2.99 -2.97 25.06
N GLU A 94 1.71 -2.83 25.38
CA GLU A 94 1.00 -3.73 26.30
C GLU A 94 0.92 -5.17 25.80
N ARG A 95 0.87 -5.36 24.47
CA ARG A 95 0.80 -6.69 23.83
C ARG A 95 2.17 -7.32 23.59
N ALA A 96 3.25 -6.57 23.73
CA ALA A 96 4.58 -7.05 23.44
C ALA A 96 5.01 -8.14 24.45
N ASN A 97 5.70 -9.15 23.94
CA ASN A 97 6.25 -10.21 24.78
C ASN A 97 7.38 -9.66 25.67
N SER A 98 7.62 -10.28 26.82
CA SER A 98 8.63 -9.83 27.81
C SER A 98 10.07 -9.79 27.27
N ASN A 99 10.33 -10.41 26.12
CA ASN A 99 11.62 -10.40 25.43
C ASN A 99 11.90 -9.09 24.65
N VAL A 100 10.89 -8.24 24.44
CA VAL A 100 11.02 -6.97 23.72
C VAL A 100 10.58 -5.84 24.63
N ARG A 101 11.46 -4.86 24.84
CA ARG A 101 11.13 -3.64 25.56
C ARG A 101 10.78 -2.56 24.55
N ILE A 102 9.54 -2.09 24.59
CA ILE A 102 9.06 -1.00 23.75
C ILE A 102 9.04 0.28 24.57
N GLU A 103 9.68 1.32 24.07
CA GLU A 103 9.68 2.65 24.66
C GLU A 103 9.09 3.66 23.69
N ILE A 104 8.15 4.46 24.20
CA ILE A 104 7.45 5.48 23.42
C ILE A 104 7.85 6.82 24.01
N GLU A 105 8.46 7.66 23.18
CA GLU A 105 8.92 8.99 23.55
C GLU A 105 8.17 10.03 22.71
N GLU A 106 7.60 11.02 23.39
CA GLU A 106 7.03 12.20 22.75
C GLU A 106 7.97 13.38 22.96
N ASN A 107 8.50 13.91 21.86
CA ASN A 107 9.41 15.04 21.86
C ASN A 107 8.80 16.20 21.08
N THR A 108 9.25 17.41 21.40
CA THR A 108 8.83 18.62 20.69
C THR A 108 9.98 19.11 19.82
N VAL A 109 9.74 19.25 18.52
CA VAL A 109 10.75 19.70 17.57
C VAL A 109 10.32 21.02 16.94
N SER A 110 11.26 21.96 16.85
CA SER A 110 11.09 23.22 16.13
C SER A 110 12.20 23.34 15.09
N GLY A 111 11.88 23.93 13.95
CA GLY A 111 12.83 24.07 12.86
C GLY A 111 12.34 25.03 11.80
N SER A 112 13.19 25.29 10.82
CA SER A 112 12.81 26.03 9.63
C SER A 112 13.46 25.43 8.39
N PHE A 113 12.82 25.62 7.26
CA PHE A 113 13.35 25.26 5.96
C PHE A 113 12.95 26.32 4.94
N ASN A 114 13.76 26.45 3.89
CA ASN A 114 13.48 27.34 2.78
C ASN A 114 12.97 26.52 1.59
N MET A 115 11.98 27.05 0.87
CA MET A 115 11.44 26.44 -0.33
C MET A 115 11.29 27.50 -1.42
N ASN A 116 11.76 27.19 -2.64
CA ASN A 116 11.50 28.03 -3.81
C ASN A 116 10.11 27.70 -4.37
N PHE A 117 9.21 28.68 -4.41
CA PHE A 117 7.88 28.57 -4.98
C PHE A 117 7.62 29.76 -5.92
N LEU A 118 7.23 29.49 -7.17
CA LEU A 118 7.00 30.51 -8.20
C LEU A 118 8.16 31.52 -8.35
N ARG A 119 9.41 31.03 -8.33
CA ARG A 119 10.66 31.84 -8.36
C ARG A 119 10.89 32.73 -7.12
N HIS A 120 10.09 32.59 -6.08
CA HIS A 120 10.30 33.26 -4.80
C HIS A 120 10.82 32.27 -3.76
N ASN A 121 11.81 32.68 -2.96
CA ASN A 121 12.26 31.91 -1.82
C ASN A 121 11.37 32.20 -0.62
N ILE A 122 10.73 31.18 -0.07
CA ILE A 122 9.85 31.24 1.09
C ILE A 122 10.52 30.49 2.24
N ALA A 123 10.73 31.17 3.36
CA ALA A 123 11.17 30.57 4.62
C ALA A 123 9.95 30.10 5.43
N LEU A 124 9.86 28.80 5.69
CA LEU A 124 8.81 28.18 6.48
C LEU A 124 9.40 27.69 7.80
N GLY A 125 8.84 28.17 8.91
CA GLY A 125 9.19 27.71 10.25
C GLY A 125 8.05 26.90 10.84
N TYR A 126 8.37 25.77 11.46
CA TYR A 126 7.44 25.04 12.33
C TYR A 126 7.96 25.13 13.77
N ARG A 127 7.03 25.31 14.70
CA ARG A 127 7.33 25.45 16.12
C ARG A 127 6.48 24.48 16.90
N ASN A 128 7.12 23.87 17.89
CA ASN A 128 6.47 22.96 18.81
C ASN A 128 5.75 21.79 18.14
N HIS A 129 6.34 21.23 17.08
CA HIS A 129 5.76 20.08 16.39
C HIS A 129 5.97 18.81 17.24
N THR A 130 4.89 18.10 17.51
CA THR A 130 4.93 16.83 18.25
C THR A 130 5.58 15.76 17.39
N ASN A 131 6.69 15.21 17.89
CA ASN A 131 7.39 14.09 17.29
C ASN A 131 7.24 12.86 18.19
N ILE A 132 6.71 11.78 17.64
CA ILE A 132 6.49 10.52 18.36
C ILE A 132 7.52 9.51 17.88
N LEU A 133 8.30 8.96 18.82
CA LEU A 133 9.30 7.95 18.56
C LEU A 133 8.92 6.66 19.31
N MET A 134 9.02 5.52 18.64
CA MET A 134 8.92 4.19 19.21
C MET A 134 10.27 3.49 19.01
N ARG A 135 10.84 2.92 20.08
CA ARG A 135 12.08 2.12 20.04
C ARG A 135 11.91 0.79 20.76
#